data_AF-A0A423U1B4-F1
#
_entry.id   AF-A0A423U1B4-F1
#
_cell.length_a   1.000
_cell.length_b   1.000
_cell.length_c   1.000
_cell.angle_alpha   90.00
_cell.angle_beta   90.00
_cell.angle_gamma   90.00
#
_symmetry.space_group_name_H-M   'P 1'
#
loop_
_entity.id
_entity.type
_entity.pdbx_description
1 polymer ?
#
loop_
_entity_poly.entity_id
_entity_poly.type
_entity_poly.pdbx_seq_one_letter_code
_entity_poly.pdbx_strand_id
1 'polypeptide(L)'
;MNFKMQDQTQALDLLKVLQTLPINFQVLSKTRIGMTVNALRRASSDDDVISTAKQLIKNWKKFVPAPPTTDALRLKCREMLTNALKCSELPDGIVDTPESLGEQIEEAIYQEYRNTDAAYKNRLRSRVYNLKDSKNPQLRENVLRGVISPKRLATMSSDEMASDEMKALREKFTKEAIDDHQLAVAQGTKTDLLKCGKCGQRDCTYNQLLFLYLLFFLYLLFFLYLLFFLYLLFFLFLPLFLFLLLFLFLLFFLFLLFLPLFLFFLFLFFFFLLFLFLLLFLLFQKCN
;
A
#
# COMPACT_ATOMS: atom_id res chain seq x y z
N MET A 1 5.56 -32.63 -47.03
CA MET A 1 5.00 -32.23 -48.34
C MET A 1 5.76 -30.99 -48.79
N ASN A 2 6.46 -31.08 -49.93
CA ASN A 2 7.16 -29.96 -50.56
C ASN A 2 6.13 -29.10 -51.28
N PHE A 3 5.91 -27.87 -50.82
CA PHE A 3 5.11 -26.87 -51.54
C PHE A 3 5.97 -26.28 -52.66
N LYS A 4 5.65 -26.61 -53.92
CA LYS A 4 6.31 -26.05 -55.12
C LYS A 4 5.71 -24.67 -55.44
N MET A 5 6.48 -23.82 -56.11
CA MET A 5 6.21 -22.39 -56.39
C MET A 5 4.82 -22.05 -56.99
N GLN A 6 4.06 -23.02 -57.52
CA GLN A 6 2.71 -22.80 -58.05
C GLN A 6 1.62 -22.77 -56.97
N ASP A 7 1.89 -23.34 -55.79
CA ASP A 7 0.96 -23.34 -54.65
C ASP A 7 0.92 -22.00 -53.90
N GLN A 8 1.95 -21.16 -54.02
CA GLN A 8 2.10 -19.98 -53.17
C GLN A 8 1.16 -18.83 -53.58
N THR A 9 0.95 -18.62 -54.88
CA THR A 9 -0.05 -17.66 -55.40
C THR A 9 -1.47 -18.08 -55.01
N GLN A 10 -1.78 -19.37 -55.12
CA GLN A 10 -3.07 -19.92 -54.70
C GLN A 10 -3.26 -19.83 -53.18
N ALA A 11 -2.19 -20.01 -52.40
CA ALA A 11 -2.22 -19.84 -50.96
C ALA A 11 -2.53 -18.39 -50.54
N LEU A 12 -1.99 -17.39 -51.26
CA LEU A 12 -2.29 -15.98 -50.99
C LEU A 12 -3.78 -15.66 -51.19
N ASP A 13 -4.39 -16.16 -52.27
CA ASP A 13 -5.81 -15.94 -52.55
C ASP A 13 -6.72 -16.62 -51.52
N LEU A 14 -6.36 -17.84 -51.09
CA LEU A 14 -7.07 -18.53 -50.00
C LEU A 14 -6.98 -17.76 -48.67
N LEU A 15 -5.82 -17.14 -48.37
CA LEU A 15 -5.68 -16.30 -47.17
C LEU A 15 -6.56 -15.04 -47.26
N LYS A 16 -6.68 -14.42 -48.44
CA LYS A 16 -7.58 -13.28 -48.65
C LYS A 16 -9.05 -13.67 -48.45
N VAL A 17 -9.46 -14.82 -48.96
CA VAL A 17 -10.83 -15.34 -48.72
C VAL A 17 -11.05 -15.58 -47.22
N LEU A 18 -10.07 -16.17 -46.52
CA LEU A 18 -10.15 -16.38 -45.07
C LEU A 18 -10.25 -15.07 -44.26
N GLN A 19 -9.77 -13.93 -44.78
CA GLN A 19 -9.97 -12.62 -44.14
C GLN A 19 -11.43 -12.14 -44.22
N THR A 20 -12.16 -12.50 -45.28
CA THR A 20 -13.54 -12.04 -45.51
C THR A 20 -14.58 -12.85 -44.74
N LEU A 21 -14.22 -14.05 -44.27
CA LEU A 21 -15.14 -14.93 -43.56
C LEU A 21 -15.28 -14.52 -42.07
N PRO A 22 -16.50 -14.49 -41.52
CA PRO A 22 -16.73 -14.22 -40.10
C PRO A 22 -16.29 -15.43 -39.26
N ILE A 23 -15.04 -15.42 -38.80
CA ILE A 23 -14.47 -16.49 -37.98
C ILE A 23 -14.73 -16.21 -36.49
N ASN A 24 -15.18 -17.24 -35.76
CA ASN A 24 -15.34 -17.22 -34.30
C ASN A 24 -14.43 -18.28 -33.62
N PHE A 25 -14.31 -18.23 -32.29
CA PHE A 25 -13.47 -19.15 -31.51
C PHE A 25 -13.80 -20.63 -31.75
N GLN A 26 -15.09 -20.98 -31.86
CA GLN A 26 -15.51 -22.38 -32.04
C GLN A 26 -15.04 -22.95 -33.38
N VAL A 27 -15.15 -22.17 -34.46
CA VAL A 27 -14.64 -22.56 -35.78
C VAL A 27 -13.12 -22.71 -35.72
N LEU A 28 -12.40 -21.78 -35.09
CA LEU A 28 -10.95 -21.82 -34.97
C LEU A 28 -10.45 -23.05 -34.18
N SER A 29 -11.15 -23.39 -33.08
CA SER A 29 -10.82 -24.54 -32.21
C SER A 29 -11.11 -25.89 -32.89
N LYS A 30 -12.28 -26.02 -33.54
CA LYS A 30 -12.68 -27.28 -34.20
C LYS A 30 -11.87 -27.56 -35.47
N THR A 31 -11.65 -26.55 -36.30
CA THR A 31 -10.97 -26.72 -37.61
C THR A 31 -9.44 -26.73 -37.49
N ARG A 32 -8.90 -26.22 -36.37
CA ARG A 32 -7.46 -26.02 -36.17
C ARG A 32 -6.79 -25.22 -37.29
N ILE A 33 -7.55 -24.40 -38.03
CA ILE A 33 -7.05 -23.67 -39.20
C ILE A 33 -5.90 -22.73 -38.88
N GLY A 34 -5.84 -22.20 -37.64
CA GLY A 34 -4.72 -21.40 -37.16
C GLY A 34 -3.38 -22.15 -37.14
N MET A 35 -3.37 -23.47 -36.92
CA MET A 35 -2.15 -24.28 -36.98
C MET A 35 -1.68 -24.44 -38.42
N THR A 36 -2.60 -24.72 -39.34
CA THR A 36 -2.32 -24.85 -40.78
C THR A 36 -1.77 -23.54 -41.36
N VAL A 37 -2.39 -22.40 -41.02
CA VAL A 37 -1.92 -21.07 -41.46
C VAL A 37 -0.56 -20.71 -40.84
N ASN A 38 -0.28 -21.11 -39.59
CA ASN A 38 1.03 -20.90 -38.98
C ASN A 38 2.12 -21.83 -39.55
N ALA A 39 1.77 -23.05 -39.94
CA ALA A 39 2.67 -23.95 -40.66
C ALA A 39 2.99 -23.39 -42.05
N LEU A 40 1.97 -22.92 -42.78
CA LEU A 40 2.13 -22.23 -44.07
C LEU A 40 3.04 -21.00 -43.93
N ARG A 41 2.83 -20.16 -42.92
CA ARG A 41 3.69 -18.99 -42.63
C ARG A 41 5.17 -19.37 -42.42
N ARG A 42 5.45 -20.56 -41.86
CA ARG A 42 6.83 -21.02 -41.61
C ARG A 42 7.47 -21.68 -42.84
N ALA A 43 6.66 -22.29 -43.69
CA ALA A 43 7.12 -22.99 -44.89
C ALA A 43 7.18 -22.09 -46.13
N SER A 44 6.49 -20.95 -46.13
CA SER A 44 6.45 -20.01 -47.25
C SER A 44 7.69 -19.10 -47.25
N SER A 45 8.17 -18.76 -48.44
CA SER A 45 9.26 -17.80 -48.67
C SER A 45 8.77 -16.42 -49.13
N ASP A 46 7.49 -16.32 -49.51
CA ASP A 46 6.87 -15.07 -49.98
C ASP A 46 6.46 -14.14 -48.84
N ASP A 47 6.94 -12.90 -48.89
CA ASP A 47 6.69 -11.89 -47.85
C ASP A 47 5.20 -11.52 -47.71
N ASP A 48 4.45 -11.50 -48.81
CA ASP A 48 3.02 -11.19 -48.81
C ASP A 48 2.17 -12.28 -48.15
N VAL A 49 2.51 -13.55 -48.39
CA VAL A 49 1.86 -14.70 -47.74
C VAL A 49 2.17 -14.68 -46.24
N ILE A 50 3.43 -14.43 -45.88
CA ILE A 50 3.86 -14.35 -44.48
C ILE A 50 3.17 -13.20 -43.74
N SER A 51 3.08 -12.02 -44.34
CA SER A 51 2.48 -10.83 -43.72
C SER A 51 0.97 -11.00 -43.52
N THR A 52 0.26 -11.50 -44.55
CA THR A 52 -1.18 -11.78 -44.50
C THR A 52 -1.51 -12.86 -43.47
N ALA A 53 -0.72 -13.95 -43.43
CA ALA A 53 -0.85 -15.01 -42.43
C ALA A 53 -0.57 -14.49 -41.00
N LYS A 54 0.45 -13.63 -40.81
CA LYS A 54 0.72 -12.98 -39.50
C LYS A 54 -0.46 -12.13 -39.03
N GLN A 55 -1.07 -11.33 -39.92
CA GLN A 55 -2.25 -10.53 -39.59
C GLN A 55 -3.45 -11.39 -39.21
N LEU A 56 -3.74 -12.44 -39.98
CA LEU A 56 -4.80 -13.40 -39.68
C LEU A 56 -4.60 -14.07 -38.32
N ILE A 57 -3.40 -14.60 -38.07
CA ILE A 57 -3.06 -15.23 -36.77
C ILE A 57 -3.19 -14.20 -35.63
N LYS A 58 -2.77 -12.96 -35.83
CA LYS A 58 -2.90 -11.90 -34.81
C LYS A 58 -4.35 -11.56 -34.51
N ASN A 59 -5.20 -11.51 -35.53
CA ASN A 59 -6.64 -11.28 -35.37
C ASN A 59 -7.31 -12.48 -34.70
N TRP A 60 -6.98 -13.70 -35.10
CA TRP A 60 -7.55 -14.92 -34.52
C TRP A 60 -7.10 -15.18 -33.08
N LYS A 61 -5.87 -14.78 -32.71
CA LYS A 61 -5.40 -14.83 -31.32
C LYS A 61 -6.27 -14.03 -30.36
N LYS A 62 -7.00 -13.00 -30.83
CA LYS A 62 -7.94 -12.25 -30.00
C LYS A 62 -9.14 -13.11 -29.54
N PHE A 63 -9.46 -14.16 -30.28
CA PHE A 63 -10.56 -15.07 -29.97
C PHE A 63 -10.11 -16.30 -29.16
N VAL A 64 -8.80 -16.51 -28.95
CA VAL A 64 -8.29 -17.65 -28.20
C VAL A 64 -8.17 -17.26 -26.72
N PRO A 65 -8.84 -17.93 -25.78
CA PRO A 65 -8.68 -17.68 -24.35
C PRO A 65 -7.24 -17.99 -23.92
N ALA A 66 -6.76 -17.28 -22.90
CA ALA A 66 -5.42 -17.48 -22.38
C ALA A 66 -5.22 -18.93 -21.92
N PRO A 67 -4.00 -19.50 -22.05
CA PRO A 67 -3.74 -20.84 -21.56
C PRO A 67 -4.08 -20.95 -20.05
N PRO A 68 -4.64 -22.08 -19.60
CA PRO A 68 -4.97 -22.26 -18.20
C PRO A 68 -3.70 -22.17 -17.35
N THR A 69 -3.75 -21.35 -16.30
CA THR A 69 -2.65 -21.26 -15.33
C THR A 69 -2.67 -22.48 -14.41
N THR A 70 -1.50 -23.03 -14.09
CA THR A 70 -1.35 -24.15 -13.15
C THR A 70 -1.02 -23.69 -11.73
N ASP A 71 -0.79 -22.39 -11.52
CA ASP A 71 -0.47 -21.83 -10.21
C ASP A 71 -1.71 -21.72 -9.33
N ALA A 72 -1.71 -22.41 -8.19
CA ALA A 72 -2.78 -22.41 -7.21
C ALA A 72 -3.17 -21.01 -6.73
N LEU A 73 -2.20 -20.08 -6.60
CA LEU A 73 -2.49 -18.72 -6.19
C LEU A 73 -3.26 -17.97 -7.28
N ARG A 74 -2.82 -18.10 -8.54
CA ARG A 74 -3.46 -17.45 -9.69
C ARG A 74 -4.87 -18.01 -9.93
N LEU A 75 -5.06 -19.32 -9.73
CA LEU A 75 -6.39 -19.95 -9.78
C LEU A 75 -7.34 -19.36 -8.72
N LYS A 76 -6.88 -19.23 -7.47
CA LYS A 76 -7.67 -18.58 -6.40
C LYS A 76 -7.99 -17.12 -6.72
N CYS A 77 -7.06 -16.40 -7.33
CA CYS A 77 -7.28 -15.03 -7.78
C CYS A 77 -8.37 -14.93 -8.86
N ARG A 78 -8.38 -15.84 -9.84
CA ARG A 78 -9.42 -15.94 -10.87
C ARG A 78 -10.78 -16.23 -10.25
N GLU A 79 -10.84 -17.16 -9.30
CA GLU A 79 -12.07 -17.48 -8.57
C GLU A 79 -12.63 -16.25 -7.84
N MET A 80 -11.78 -15.47 -7.16
CA MET A 80 -12.19 -14.24 -6.47
C MET A 80 -12.78 -13.20 -7.45
N LEU A 81 -12.23 -13.09 -8.66
CA LEU A 81 -12.75 -12.20 -9.70
C LEU A 81 -14.08 -12.69 -10.25
N THR A 82 -14.19 -13.99 -10.56
CA THR A 82 -15.45 -14.60 -11.02
C THR A 82 -16.57 -14.41 -10.00
N ASN A 83 -16.28 -14.60 -8.72
CA ASN A 83 -17.24 -14.39 -7.64
C ASN A 83 -17.63 -12.90 -7.47
N ALA A 84 -16.72 -11.97 -7.78
CA ALA A 84 -17.05 -10.54 -7.80
C ALA A 84 -17.99 -10.19 -8.96
N LEU A 85 -17.75 -10.76 -10.14
CA LEU A 85 -18.60 -10.55 -11.32
C LEU A 85 -20.01 -11.14 -11.14
N LYS A 86 -20.12 -12.28 -10.45
CA LYS A 86 -21.40 -12.97 -10.14
C LYS A 86 -22.14 -12.43 -8.91
N CYS A 87 -21.73 -11.28 -8.34
CA CYS A 87 -22.23 -10.81 -7.05
C CYS A 87 -23.73 -10.41 -7.06
N SER A 88 -24.38 -10.29 -8.21
CA SER A 88 -25.84 -10.12 -8.32
C SER A 88 -26.35 -10.77 -9.62
N GLU A 89 -27.64 -10.60 -9.89
CA GLU A 89 -28.27 -11.00 -11.14
C GLU A 89 -27.47 -10.56 -12.35
N LEU A 90 -27.28 -11.50 -13.29
CA LEU A 90 -26.54 -11.31 -14.52
C LEU A 90 -27.43 -10.55 -15.51
N PRO A 91 -26.97 -9.43 -16.07
CA PRO A 91 -27.75 -8.65 -17.05
C PRO A 91 -27.86 -9.39 -18.39
N ASP A 92 -28.93 -9.14 -19.14
CA ASP A 92 -29.09 -9.66 -20.49
C ASP A 92 -28.09 -8.99 -21.46
N GLY A 93 -27.43 -9.79 -22.31
CA GLY A 93 -26.48 -9.29 -23.32
C GLY A 93 -25.00 -9.30 -22.91
N ILE A 94 -24.59 -10.26 -22.06
CA ILE A 94 -23.19 -10.45 -21.69
C ILE A 94 -22.38 -10.92 -22.90
N VAL A 95 -21.23 -10.28 -23.14
CA VAL A 95 -20.33 -10.60 -24.25
C VAL A 95 -19.56 -11.90 -23.99
N ASP A 96 -19.02 -12.06 -22.77
CA ASP A 96 -18.18 -13.19 -22.36
C ASP A 96 -18.63 -13.74 -21.00
N THR A 97 -18.47 -15.05 -20.78
CA THR A 97 -18.84 -15.65 -19.48
C THR A 97 -18.04 -15.02 -18.32
N PRO A 98 -18.62 -14.87 -17.11
CA PRO A 98 -17.91 -14.30 -15.96
C PRO A 98 -16.59 -15.02 -15.63
N GLU A 99 -16.53 -16.33 -15.89
CA GLU A 99 -15.32 -17.15 -15.75
C GLU A 99 -14.24 -16.70 -16.73
N SER A 100 -14.59 -16.53 -18.01
CA SER A 100 -13.66 -16.08 -19.04
C SER A 100 -13.16 -14.66 -18.76
N LEU A 101 -14.04 -13.77 -18.32
CA LEU A 101 -13.66 -12.41 -17.94
C LEU A 101 -12.69 -12.40 -16.75
N GLY A 102 -12.96 -13.22 -15.72
CA GLY A 102 -12.06 -13.38 -14.58
C GLY A 102 -10.66 -13.85 -14.98
N GLU A 103 -10.56 -14.80 -15.91
CA GLU A 103 -9.29 -15.25 -16.48
C GLU A 103 -8.57 -14.16 -17.27
N GLN A 104 -9.28 -13.43 -18.13
CA GLN A 104 -8.71 -12.36 -18.94
C GLN A 104 -8.19 -11.19 -18.10
N ILE A 105 -8.92 -10.81 -17.03
CA ILE A 105 -8.52 -9.73 -16.11
C ILE A 105 -7.26 -10.15 -15.34
N GLU A 106 -7.26 -11.36 -14.78
CA GLU A 106 -6.12 -11.88 -14.02
C GLU A 106 -4.87 -11.98 -14.90
N GLU A 107 -5.00 -12.51 -16.12
CA GLU A 107 -3.89 -12.61 -17.07
C GLU A 107 -3.37 -11.21 -17.44
N ALA A 108 -4.25 -10.23 -17.67
CA ALA A 108 -3.83 -8.86 -17.96
C ALA A 108 -3.02 -8.22 -16.81
N ILE A 109 -3.41 -8.48 -15.55
CA ILE A 109 -2.65 -8.03 -14.37
C ILE A 109 -1.31 -8.79 -14.29
N TYR A 110 -1.32 -10.10 -14.49
CA TYR A 110 -0.09 -10.89 -14.44
C TYR A 110 0.92 -10.49 -15.51
N GLN A 111 0.46 -10.11 -16.72
CA GLN A 111 1.34 -9.62 -17.78
C GLN A 111 2.05 -8.30 -17.43
N GLU A 112 1.44 -7.44 -16.61
CA GLU A 112 2.03 -6.19 -16.11
C GLU A 112 3.11 -6.44 -15.06
N TYR A 113 2.84 -7.30 -14.08
CA TYR A 113 3.75 -7.54 -12.95
C TYR A 113 4.77 -8.66 -13.20
N ARG A 114 4.40 -9.69 -13.99
CA ARG A 114 5.16 -10.94 -14.25
C ARG A 114 5.61 -11.71 -13.00
N ASN A 115 5.05 -11.37 -11.84
CA ASN A 115 5.29 -12.01 -10.56
C ASN A 115 4.05 -11.93 -9.67
N THR A 116 3.98 -12.78 -8.64
CA THR A 116 2.87 -12.89 -7.68
C THR A 116 3.17 -12.16 -6.36
N ASP A 117 3.78 -10.99 -6.42
CA ASP A 117 4.18 -10.19 -5.26
C ASP A 117 2.99 -9.50 -4.56
N ALA A 118 3.28 -8.81 -3.45
CA ALA A 118 2.29 -8.01 -2.73
C ALA A 118 1.59 -6.98 -3.62
N ALA A 119 2.31 -6.35 -4.56
CA ALA A 119 1.75 -5.38 -5.51
C ALA A 119 0.70 -6.02 -6.44
N TYR A 120 0.98 -7.21 -6.97
CA TYR A 120 0.04 -8.01 -7.77
C TYR A 120 -1.23 -8.34 -6.96
N LYS A 121 -1.05 -8.84 -5.72
CA LYS A 121 -2.18 -9.19 -4.84
C LYS A 121 -3.03 -7.96 -4.50
N ASN A 122 -2.39 -6.81 -4.25
CA ASN A 122 -3.09 -5.56 -3.95
C ASN A 122 -3.88 -5.05 -5.15
N ARG A 123 -3.33 -5.13 -6.37
CA ARG A 123 -4.05 -4.79 -7.59
C ARG A 123 -5.32 -5.63 -7.75
N LEU A 124 -5.20 -6.95 -7.55
CA LEU A 124 -6.34 -7.86 -7.68
C LEU A 124 -7.42 -7.61 -6.63
N ARG A 125 -7.02 -7.41 -5.36
CA ARG A 125 -7.95 -7.05 -4.27
C ARG A 125 -8.69 -5.75 -4.57
N SER A 126 -8.00 -4.73 -5.08
CA SER A 126 -8.62 -3.47 -5.50
C SER A 126 -9.70 -3.72 -6.57
N ARG A 127 -9.45 -4.55 -7.59
CA ARG A 127 -10.46 -4.89 -8.60
C ARG A 127 -11.65 -5.63 -8.03
N VAL A 128 -11.40 -6.64 -7.20
CA VAL A 128 -12.47 -7.39 -6.53
C VAL A 128 -13.33 -6.47 -5.67
N TYR A 129 -12.72 -5.52 -4.95
CA TYR A 129 -13.43 -4.54 -4.14
C TYR A 129 -14.31 -3.61 -4.98
N ASN A 130 -13.76 -2.99 -6.03
CA ASN A 130 -14.50 -2.07 -6.89
C ASN A 130 -15.63 -2.78 -7.68
N LEU A 131 -15.42 -4.02 -8.12
CA LEU A 131 -16.46 -4.81 -8.81
C LEU A 131 -17.60 -5.26 -7.88
N LYS A 132 -17.35 -5.34 -6.57
CA LYS A 132 -18.35 -5.70 -5.55
C LYS A 132 -19.03 -4.47 -4.94
N ASP A 133 -18.68 -3.26 -5.36
CA ASP A 133 -19.23 -2.06 -4.77
C ASP A 133 -20.74 -1.94 -5.09
N SER A 134 -21.57 -2.02 -4.05
CA SER A 134 -23.02 -1.89 -4.18
C SER A 134 -23.45 -0.47 -4.56
N LYS A 135 -22.60 0.54 -4.31
CA LYS A 135 -22.87 1.94 -4.66
C LYS A 135 -22.60 2.25 -6.13
N ASN A 136 -21.84 1.41 -6.82
CA ASN A 136 -21.52 1.56 -8.24
C ASN A 136 -21.69 0.25 -9.03
N PRO A 137 -22.93 -0.25 -9.19
CA PRO A 137 -23.18 -1.48 -9.96
C PRO A 137 -22.90 -1.31 -11.46
N GLN A 138 -22.91 -0.06 -11.95
CA GLN A 138 -22.65 0.30 -13.34
C GLN A 138 -21.25 -0.09 -13.81
N LEU A 139 -20.22 0.06 -12.96
CA LEU A 139 -18.87 -0.36 -13.31
C LEU A 139 -18.83 -1.85 -13.72
N ARG A 140 -19.46 -2.71 -12.92
CA ARG A 140 -19.51 -4.15 -13.19
C ARG A 140 -20.35 -4.45 -14.44
N GLU A 141 -21.49 -3.78 -14.61
CA GLU A 141 -22.33 -3.93 -15.80
C GLU A 141 -21.57 -3.55 -17.09
N ASN A 142 -20.82 -2.45 -17.06
CA ASN A 142 -19.98 -2.01 -18.17
C ASN A 142 -18.86 -3.00 -18.51
N VAL A 143 -18.32 -3.71 -17.51
CA VAL A 143 -17.36 -4.80 -17.73
C VAL A 143 -18.05 -6.01 -18.38
N LEU A 144 -19.23 -6.42 -17.88
CA LEU A 144 -19.98 -7.57 -18.40
C LEU A 144 -20.51 -7.35 -19.83
N ARG A 145 -20.94 -6.12 -20.15
CA ARG A 145 -21.37 -5.71 -21.50
C ARG A 145 -20.19 -5.45 -22.45
N GLY A 146 -18.95 -5.51 -21.97
CA GLY A 146 -17.74 -5.31 -22.78
C GLY A 146 -17.43 -3.85 -23.12
N VAL A 147 -18.12 -2.87 -22.53
CA VAL A 147 -17.80 -1.43 -22.65
C VAL A 147 -16.40 -1.16 -22.08
N ILE A 148 -16.07 -1.81 -20.96
CA ILE A 148 -14.74 -1.77 -20.35
C ILE A 148 -14.03 -3.09 -20.64
N SER A 149 -12.95 -3.04 -21.43
CA SER A 149 -12.15 -4.24 -21.70
C SER A 149 -11.39 -4.74 -20.45
N PRO A 150 -11.19 -6.06 -20.31
CA PRO A 150 -10.39 -6.65 -19.22
C PRO A 150 -9.00 -6.03 -19.05
N LYS A 151 -8.35 -5.72 -20.18
CA LYS A 151 -7.04 -5.05 -20.20
C LYS A 151 -7.12 -3.63 -19.64
N ARG A 152 -8.14 -2.86 -20.02
CA ARG A 152 -8.34 -1.50 -19.50
C ARG A 152 -8.63 -1.55 -18.00
N LEU A 153 -9.47 -2.48 -17.56
CA LEU A 153 -9.76 -2.71 -16.14
C LEU A 153 -8.48 -3.04 -15.36
N ALA A 154 -7.60 -3.90 -15.86
CA ALA A 154 -6.32 -4.20 -15.20
C ALA A 154 -5.47 -2.94 -14.95
N THR A 155 -5.43 -2.02 -15.92
CA THR A 155 -4.56 -0.83 -15.87
C THR A 155 -5.12 0.38 -15.12
N MET A 156 -6.43 0.66 -15.19
CA MET A 156 -7.02 1.91 -14.67
C MET A 156 -6.77 2.15 -13.16
N SER A 157 -6.73 3.39 -12.69
CA SER A 157 -6.53 3.67 -11.26
C SER A 157 -7.78 3.33 -10.44
N SER A 158 -7.65 3.23 -9.10
CA SER A 158 -8.82 3.03 -8.24
C SER A 158 -9.76 4.23 -8.23
N ASP A 159 -9.24 5.43 -8.48
CA ASP A 159 -10.03 6.66 -8.52
C ASP A 159 -10.79 6.78 -9.84
N GLU A 160 -10.21 6.31 -10.94
CA GLU A 160 -10.88 6.22 -12.25
C GLU A 160 -12.05 5.23 -12.27
N MET A 161 -12.06 4.23 -11.38
CA MET A 161 -13.15 3.24 -11.25
C MET A 161 -14.32 3.73 -10.39
N ALA A 162 -14.15 4.85 -9.67
CA ALA A 162 -15.22 5.41 -8.84
C ALA A 162 -16.42 5.84 -9.70
N SER A 163 -17.59 6.01 -9.06
CA SER A 163 -18.76 6.55 -9.76
C SER A 163 -18.48 7.95 -10.30
N ASP A 164 -19.13 8.31 -11.40
CA ASP A 164 -18.93 9.61 -12.06
C ASP A 164 -19.21 10.78 -11.11
N GLU A 165 -20.23 10.64 -10.25
CA GLU A 165 -20.55 11.64 -9.21
C GLU A 165 -19.40 11.79 -8.20
N MET A 166 -18.87 10.69 -7.69
CA MET A 166 -17.76 10.71 -6.72
C MET A 166 -16.48 11.26 -7.35
N LYS A 167 -16.23 10.93 -8.62
CA LYS A 167 -15.10 11.45 -9.38
C LYS A 167 -15.20 12.97 -9.54
N ALA A 168 -16.35 13.47 -9.99
CA ALA A 168 -16.59 14.91 -10.13
C ALA A 168 -16.45 15.65 -8.79
N LEU A 169 -16.94 15.04 -7.70
CA LEU A 169 -16.83 15.61 -6.36
C LEU A 169 -15.37 15.70 -5.87
N ARG A 170 -14.57 14.65 -6.08
CA ARG A 170 -13.14 14.66 -5.75
C ARG A 170 -12.38 15.67 -6.59
N GLU A 171 -12.67 15.77 -7.89
CA GLU A 171 -12.04 16.77 -8.76
C GLU A 171 -12.38 18.19 -8.30
N LYS A 172 -13.63 18.44 -7.91
CA LYS A 172 -14.07 19.72 -7.35
C LYS A 172 -13.32 20.07 -6.06
N PHE A 173 -13.30 19.17 -5.08
CA PHE A 173 -12.57 19.43 -3.82
C PHE A 173 -11.07 19.56 -4.02
N THR A 174 -10.47 18.77 -4.91
CA THR A 174 -9.04 18.89 -5.23
C THR A 174 -8.73 20.26 -5.81
N LYS A 175 -9.59 20.74 -6.72
CA LYS A 175 -9.46 22.06 -7.31
C LYS A 175 -9.62 23.15 -6.26
N GLU A 176 -10.67 23.08 -5.43
CA GLU A 176 -10.91 24.05 -4.35
C GLU A 176 -9.74 24.08 -3.36
N ALA A 177 -9.17 22.93 -2.98
CA ALA A 177 -8.00 22.87 -2.11
C ALA A 177 -6.75 23.49 -2.75
N ILE A 178 -6.55 23.32 -4.06
CA ILE A 178 -5.46 23.96 -4.81
C ILE A 178 -5.67 25.47 -4.83
N ASP A 179 -6.89 25.92 -5.14
CA ASP A 179 -7.24 27.34 -5.20
C ASP A 179 -7.05 27.99 -3.82
N ASP A 180 -7.54 27.38 -2.74
CA ASP A 180 -7.36 27.83 -1.36
C ASP A 180 -5.88 27.90 -0.96
N HIS A 181 -5.07 26.92 -1.37
CA HIS A 181 -3.63 26.93 -1.06
C HIS A 181 -2.88 28.02 -1.83
N GLN A 182 -3.33 28.36 -3.04
CA GLN A 182 -2.77 29.46 -3.83
C GLN A 182 -3.13 30.84 -3.27
N LEU A 183 -4.16 30.95 -2.42
CA LEU A 183 -4.63 32.20 -1.82
C LEU A 183 -3.80 32.66 -0.61
N ALA A 184 -2.56 32.19 -0.43
CA ALA A 184 -1.59 32.77 0.52
C ALA A 184 -1.13 34.17 0.06
N VAL A 185 -2.07 35.10 -0.05
CA VAL A 185 -1.79 36.52 -0.24
C VAL A 185 -1.56 37.07 1.16
N ALA A 186 -0.36 37.62 1.41
CA ALA A 186 -0.05 38.41 2.59
C ALA A 186 -0.87 39.71 2.57
N GLN A 187 -2.18 39.61 2.76
CA GLN A 187 -3.04 40.78 2.91
C GLN A 187 -2.86 41.28 4.34
N GLY A 188 -2.06 42.33 4.49
CA GLY A 188 -2.11 43.15 5.69
C GLY A 188 -3.56 43.56 5.95
N THR A 189 -3.94 43.72 7.21
CA THR A 189 -5.32 44.09 7.55
C THR A 189 -5.65 45.44 6.93
N LYS A 190 -6.68 45.45 6.07
CA LYS A 190 -7.22 46.69 5.49
C LYS A 190 -7.82 47.54 6.60
N THR A 191 -7.51 48.82 6.61
CA THR A 191 -7.98 49.77 7.62
C THR A 191 -8.29 51.12 7.00
N ASP A 192 -9.48 51.63 7.30
CA ASP A 192 -9.94 52.96 6.91
C ASP A 192 -9.47 54.07 7.86
N LEU A 193 -8.73 53.71 8.92
CA LEU A 193 -8.26 54.66 9.93
C LEU A 193 -7.14 55.57 9.39
N LEU A 194 -6.44 55.14 8.35
CA LEU A 194 -5.31 55.86 7.76
C LEU A 194 -5.71 56.43 6.40
N LYS A 195 -5.48 57.72 6.18
CA LYS A 195 -5.67 58.35 4.86
C LYS A 195 -4.34 58.39 4.13
N CYS A 196 -4.27 57.85 2.92
CA CYS A 196 -3.05 57.89 2.11
C CYS A 196 -2.74 59.33 1.68
N GLY A 197 -1.52 59.80 1.98
CA GLY A 197 -1.10 61.18 1.66
C GLY A 197 -0.95 61.47 0.17
N LYS A 198 -0.82 60.44 -0.69
CA LYS A 198 -0.60 60.60 -2.14
C LYS A 198 -1.88 60.53 -2.97
N CYS A 199 -2.75 59.56 -2.68
CA CYS A 199 -4.00 59.36 -3.42
C CYS A 199 -5.26 59.83 -2.66
N GLY A 200 -5.14 60.19 -1.38
CA GLY A 200 -6.25 60.69 -0.57
C GLY A 200 -7.31 59.64 -0.18
N GLN A 201 -7.20 58.42 -0.68
CA GLN A 201 -8.09 57.29 -0.35
C GLN A 201 -7.76 56.72 1.04
N ARG A 202 -8.74 56.05 1.66
CA ARG A 202 -8.60 55.45 3.01
C ARG A 202 -8.35 53.93 3.01
N ASP A 203 -8.29 53.26 1.86
CA ASP A 203 -7.98 51.81 1.76
C ASP A 203 -6.47 51.57 1.95
N CYS A 204 -6.00 51.72 3.19
CA CYS A 204 -4.61 51.50 3.57
C CYS A 204 -4.47 50.14 4.27
N THR A 205 -3.44 49.36 3.93
CA THR A 205 -3.09 48.12 4.64
C THR A 205 -1.98 48.40 5.65
N TYR A 206 -2.20 48.12 6.93
CA TYR A 206 -1.14 48.20 7.95
C TYR A 206 -0.54 46.83 8.21
N ASN A 207 0.78 46.76 8.37
CA ASN A 207 1.50 45.51 8.64
C ASN A 207 1.95 45.49 10.11
N GLN A 208 1.43 44.56 10.91
CA GLN A 208 1.63 44.52 12.37
C GLN A 208 3.00 43.95 12.82
N LEU A 209 4.03 44.06 11.98
CA LEU A 209 5.37 43.49 12.22
C LEU A 209 5.94 43.90 13.58
N LEU A 210 5.68 45.14 14.03
CA LEU A 210 6.19 45.67 15.30
C LEU A 210 5.68 44.90 16.53
N PHE A 211 4.44 44.41 16.51
CA PHE A 211 3.88 43.66 17.64
C PHE A 211 4.49 42.25 17.74
N LEU A 212 4.72 41.61 16.59
CA LEU A 212 5.39 40.31 16.51
C LEU A 212 6.86 40.38 16.96
N TYR A 213 7.59 41.43 16.58
CA TYR A 213 8.96 41.63 17.06
C TYR A 213 9.02 41.83 18.57
N LEU A 214 8.08 42.58 19.15
CA LEU A 214 8.01 42.80 20.60
C LEU A 214 7.67 41.50 21.34
N LEU A 215 6.74 40.70 20.81
CA LEU A 215 6.38 39.41 21.40
C LEU A 215 7.54 38.41 21.34
N PHE A 216 8.26 38.37 20.21
CA PHE A 216 9.44 37.53 20.04
C PHE A 216 10.57 37.92 20.99
N PHE A 217 10.81 39.23 21.16
CA PHE A 217 11.82 39.73 22.09
C PHE A 217 11.49 39.38 23.56
N LEU A 218 10.22 39.55 23.96
CA LEU A 218 9.77 39.17 25.30
C LEU A 218 9.90 37.65 25.56
N TYR A 219 9.57 36.83 24.57
CA TYR A 219 9.72 35.37 24.66
C TYR A 219 11.19 34.96 24.80
N LEU A 220 12.08 35.55 24.02
CA LEU A 220 13.52 35.28 24.09
C LEU A 220 14.09 35.66 25.46
N LEU A 221 13.68 36.80 26.01
CA LEU A 221 14.11 37.25 27.33
C LEU A 221 13.63 36.29 28.44
N PHE A 222 12.37 35.86 28.37
CA PHE A 222 11.82 34.89 29.31
C PHE A 222 12.54 33.54 29.25
N PHE A 223 12.84 33.05 28.04
CA PHE A 223 13.55 31.79 27.85
C PHE A 223 14.98 31.85 28.43
N LEU A 224 15.70 32.95 28.19
CA LEU A 224 17.03 33.16 28.76
C LEU A 224 17.01 33.21 30.30
N TYR A 225 16.01 33.87 30.88
CA TYR A 225 15.82 33.91 32.33
C TYR A 225 15.53 32.51 32.91
N LEU A 226 14.68 31.73 32.26
CA LEU A 226 14.36 30.37 32.69
C LEU A 226 15.58 29.45 32.62
N LEU A 227 16.38 29.55 31.56
CA LEU A 227 17.62 28.77 31.41
C LEU A 227 18.65 29.14 32.49
N PHE A 228 18.79 30.44 32.79
CA PHE A 228 19.65 30.92 33.86
C PHE A 228 19.19 30.44 35.24
N PHE A 229 17.88 30.49 35.51
CA PHE A 229 17.30 29.99 36.76
C PHE A 229 17.52 28.49 36.93
N LEU A 230 17.33 27.71 35.87
CA LEU A 230 17.56 26.26 35.89
C LEU A 230 19.05 25.92 36.10
N TYR A 231 19.96 26.67 35.47
CA TYR A 231 21.39 26.55 35.69
C TYR A 231 21.78 26.85 37.14
N LEU A 232 21.23 27.92 37.71
CA LEU A 232 21.45 28.28 39.11
C LEU A 232 20.94 27.19 40.07
N LEU A 233 19.76 26.64 39.80
CA LEU A 233 19.18 25.53 40.56
C LEU A 233 20.10 24.30 40.49
N PHE A 234 20.55 23.95 39.29
CA PHE A 234 21.48 22.83 39.10
C PHE A 234 22.77 23.03 39.89
N PHE A 235 23.40 24.21 39.81
CA PHE A 235 24.64 24.49 40.51
C PHE A 235 24.48 24.49 42.05
N LEU A 236 23.32 24.90 42.55
CA LEU A 236 23.02 24.90 43.99
C LEU A 236 22.75 23.49 44.53
N PHE A 237 22.02 22.66 43.78
CA PHE A 237 21.53 21.36 44.27
C PHE A 237 22.43 20.17 43.89
N LEU A 238 23.22 20.27 42.82
CA LEU A 238 24.17 19.23 42.43
C LEU A 238 25.19 18.86 43.53
N PRO A 239 25.84 19.81 44.24
CA PRO A 239 26.80 19.44 45.29
C PRO A 239 26.12 18.73 46.47
N LEU A 240 24.88 19.12 46.79
CA LEU A 240 24.10 18.52 47.88
C LEU A 240 23.67 17.09 47.54
N PHE A 241 23.28 16.85 46.28
CA PHE A 241 22.99 15.51 45.77
C PHE A 241 24.25 14.62 45.76
N LEU A 242 25.39 15.15 45.30
CA LEU A 242 26.65 14.40 45.27
C LEU A 242 27.14 14.04 46.69
N PHE A 243 26.95 14.94 47.64
CA PHE A 243 27.24 14.69 49.06
C PHE A 243 26.35 13.57 49.63
N LEU A 244 25.05 13.59 49.35
CA LEU A 244 24.13 12.54 49.78
C LEU A 244 24.51 11.17 49.20
N LEU A 245 24.90 11.12 47.93
CA LEU A 245 25.34 9.88 47.28
C LEU A 245 26.61 9.34 47.94
N LEU A 246 27.59 10.20 48.22
CA LEU A 246 28.82 9.83 48.92
C LEU A 246 28.54 9.32 50.34
N PHE A 247 27.62 9.98 51.06
CA PHE A 247 27.21 9.55 52.39
C PHE A 247 26.55 8.16 52.37
N LEU A 248 25.63 7.91 51.44
CA LEU A 248 24.99 6.61 51.28
C LEU A 248 26.01 5.51 50.91
N PHE A 249 26.96 5.84 50.04
CA PHE A 249 28.05 4.93 49.67
C PHE A 249 28.92 4.56 50.89
N LEU A 250 29.25 5.53 51.74
CA LEU A 250 30.01 5.28 52.96
C LEU A 250 29.23 4.40 53.95
N LEU A 251 27.92 4.65 54.11
CA LEU A 251 27.04 3.84 54.96
C LEU A 251 26.97 2.38 54.47
N PHE A 252 26.91 2.18 53.15
CA PHE A 252 26.94 0.84 52.55
C PHE A 252 28.26 0.12 52.84
N PHE A 253 29.39 0.80 52.70
CA PHE A 253 30.70 0.23 53.06
C PHE A 253 30.81 -0.10 54.55
N LEU A 254 30.29 0.76 55.41
CA LEU A 254 30.23 0.53 56.85
C LEU A 254 29.40 -0.71 57.18
N PHE A 255 28.23 -0.85 56.55
CA PHE A 255 27.39 -2.04 56.67
C PHE A 255 28.14 -3.31 56.25
N LEU A 256 28.83 -3.28 55.10
CA LEU A 256 29.59 -4.43 54.61
C LEU A 256 30.74 -4.81 55.55
N LEU A 257 31.39 -3.83 56.17
CA LEU A 257 32.46 -4.05 57.16
C LEU A 257 31.94 -4.76 58.43
N PHE A 258 30.75 -4.42 58.90
CA PHE A 258 30.17 -5.01 60.11
C PHE A 258 29.34 -6.27 59.86
N LEU A 259 28.94 -6.54 58.61
CA LEU A 259 28.23 -7.75 58.21
C LEU A 259 28.90 -9.07 58.66
N PRO A 260 30.23 -9.29 58.50
CA PRO A 260 30.86 -10.52 58.96
C PRO A 260 30.85 -10.66 60.49
N LEU A 261 30.99 -9.54 61.23
CA LEU A 261 30.89 -9.55 62.69
C LEU A 261 29.48 -9.94 63.14
N PHE A 262 28.46 -9.37 62.50
CA PHE A 262 27.07 -9.74 62.74
C PHE A 262 26.79 -11.22 62.43
N LEU A 263 27.25 -11.71 61.27
CA LEU A 263 27.13 -13.12 60.88
C LEU A 263 27.86 -14.05 61.86
N PHE A 264 29.01 -13.64 62.38
CA PHE A 264 29.75 -14.38 63.39
C PHE A 264 28.96 -14.50 64.70
N PHE A 265 28.39 -13.41 65.20
CA PHE A 265 27.54 -13.45 66.40
C PHE A 265 26.28 -14.29 66.18
N LEU A 266 25.68 -14.22 64.98
CA LEU A 266 24.54 -15.05 64.62
C LEU A 266 24.90 -16.54 64.60
N PHE A 267 26.06 -16.89 64.04
CA PHE A 267 26.59 -18.25 64.05
C PHE A 267 26.82 -18.75 65.47
N LEU A 268 27.45 -17.94 66.33
CA LEU A 268 27.69 -18.27 67.73
C LEU A 268 26.37 -18.49 68.49
N PHE A 269 25.36 -17.67 68.22
CA PHE A 269 24.02 -17.83 68.79
C PHE A 269 23.38 -19.16 68.38
N PHE A 270 23.43 -19.53 67.10
CA PHE A 270 22.92 -20.82 66.63
C PHE A 270 23.70 -22.00 67.21
N PHE A 271 25.03 -21.87 67.33
CA PHE A 271 25.87 -22.88 67.96
C PHE A 271 25.52 -23.07 69.44
N PHE A 272 25.30 -21.98 70.18
CA PHE A 272 24.84 -22.03 71.57
C PHE A 272 23.46 -22.69 71.69
N LEU A 273 22.52 -22.35 70.79
CA LEU A 273 21.19 -22.96 70.76
C LEU A 273 21.25 -24.47 70.48
N LEU A 274 22.11 -24.90 69.56
CA LEU A 274 22.37 -26.31 69.27
C LEU A 274 22.99 -27.01 70.47
N PHE A 275 23.97 -26.39 71.14
CA PHE A 275 24.56 -26.92 72.36
C PHE A 275 23.53 -27.08 73.48
N LEU A 276 22.68 -26.08 73.70
CA LEU A 276 21.58 -26.14 74.67
C LEU A 276 20.61 -27.29 74.33
N PHE A 277 20.28 -27.45 73.05
CA PHE A 277 19.42 -28.55 72.58
C PHE A 277 20.06 -29.93 72.83
N LEU A 278 21.36 -30.10 72.55
CA LEU A 278 22.12 -31.33 72.84
C LEU A 278 22.21 -31.60 74.35
N LEU A 279 22.42 -30.57 75.16
CA LEU A 279 22.45 -30.68 76.62
C LEU A 279 21.08 -31.14 77.16
N LEU A 280 19.99 -30.54 76.67
CA LEU A 280 18.64 -30.99 76.97
C LEU A 280 18.46 -32.47 76.56
N PHE A 281 18.88 -32.83 75.35
CA PHE A 281 18.77 -34.20 74.85
C PHE A 281 19.53 -35.22 75.71
N LEU A 282 20.76 -34.91 76.12
CA LEU A 282 21.56 -35.76 77.02
C LEU A 282 20.98 -35.85 78.44
N LEU A 283 20.40 -34.75 78.96
CA LEU A 283 19.69 -34.78 80.24
C LEU A 283 18.45 -35.69 80.16
N PHE A 284 17.71 -35.67 79.04
CA PHE A 284 16.57 -36.56 78.83
C PHE A 284 16.97 -38.03 78.66
N GLN A 285 18.12 -38.34 78.04
CA GLN A 285 18.58 -39.74 77.88
C GLN A 285 19.10 -40.40 79.17
N LYS A 286 19.41 -39.64 80.23
CA LYS A 286 19.81 -40.22 81.54
C LYS A 286 18.63 -40.54 82.47
N CYS A 287 17.39 -40.19 82.08
CA CYS A 287 16.17 -40.55 82.79
C CYS A 287 15.45 -41.71 82.08
N ASN A 288 16.06 -42.90 82.11
CA ASN A 288 15.39 -44.21 82.04
C ASN A 288 16.35 -45.30 82.53
#